data_AF-A0A4Q7IL86-F1
#
_entry.id   AF-A0A4Q7IL86-F1
#
_cell.length_a   1.000
_cell.length_b   1.000
_cell.length_c   1.000
_cell.angle_alpha   90.00
_cell.angle_beta   90.00
_cell.angle_gamma   90.00
#
_symmetry.space_group_name_H-M   'P 1'
#
loop_
_entity.id
_entity.type
_entity.pdbx_description
1 polymer ?
#
loop_
_entity_poly.entity_id
_entity_poly.type
_entity_poly.pdbx_seq_one_letter_code
_entity_poly.pdbx_strand_id
1 'polypeptide(L)' 'MNNETLICDFGLHRGEKYTELPVSFLNWMVEVKHEKCMIAKTELLRRENAVYNNNSKRNRLNK' A
#
# COMPACT_ATOMS: atom_id res chain seq x y z
N MET A 1 -4.80 8.03 8.34
CA MET A 1 -4.73 8.69 7.01
C MET A 1 -5.44 7.77 6.02
N ASN A 2 -6.47 8.28 5.34
CA ASN A 2 -7.21 7.53 4.33
C ASN A 2 -6.45 7.60 3.01
N ASN A 3 -5.63 6.59 2.71
CA ASN A 3 -4.82 6.56 1.48
C ASN A 3 -5.65 6.31 0.22
N GLU A 4 -6.94 6.01 0.35
CA GLU A 4 -7.86 5.70 -0.76
C GLU A 4 -8.12 6.88 -1.70
N THR A 5 -7.84 8.10 -1.24
CA THR A 5 -7.99 9.34 -2.02
C THR A 5 -6.66 9.92 -2.49
N LEU A 6 -5.53 9.33 -2.07
CA LEU A 6 -4.22 9.84 -2.45
C LEU A 6 -3.89 9.41 -3.86
N ILE A 7 -3.61 10.39 -4.71
CA ILE A 7 -3.23 10.21 -6.11
C ILE A 7 -1.72 10.37 -6.25
N CYS A 8 -1.10 9.44 -6.97
CA CYS A 8 0.28 9.55 -7.41
C CYS A 8 0.39 10.68 -8.44
N ASP A 9 1.24 11.67 -8.20
CA ASP A 9 1.38 12.86 -9.05
C ASP A 9 2.65 12.85 -9.90
N PHE A 10 3.40 11.74 -9.92
CA PHE A 10 4.72 11.63 -10.55
C PHE A 10 4.98 10.27 -11.21
N GLY A 11 6.04 10.21 -12.01
CA GLY A 11 6.50 8.98 -12.64
C GLY A 11 5.51 8.38 -13.63
N LEU A 12 5.65 7.07 -13.87
CA LEU A 12 4.82 6.32 -14.82
C LEU A 12 3.34 6.25 -14.37
N HIS A 13 3.09 6.23 -13.06
CA HIS A 13 1.76 6.05 -12.48
C HIS A 13 1.06 7.36 -12.11
N ARG A 14 1.43 8.46 -12.75
CA ARG A 14 0.82 9.77 -12.49
C ARG A 14 -0.67 9.72 -12.82
N GLY A 15 -1.51 10.09 -11.85
CA GLY A 15 -2.97 10.06 -11.95
C GLY A 15 -3.61 8.82 -11.32
N GLU A 16 -2.83 7.80 -10.96
CA GLU A 16 -3.34 6.59 -10.32
C GLU A 16 -3.41 6.73 -8.79
N LYS A 17 -4.33 6.01 -8.13
CA LYS A 17 -4.39 6.01 -6.67
C LYS A 17 -3.23 5.22 -6.08
N TYR A 18 -2.74 5.62 -4.91
CA TYR A 18 -1.74 4.84 -4.16
C TYR A 18 -2.20 3.41 -3.87
N THR A 19 -3.50 3.20 -3.67
CA THR A 19 -4.10 1.87 -3.48
C THR A 19 -4.02 0.97 -4.71
N GLU A 20 -3.85 1.54 -5.91
CA GLU A 20 -3.79 0.83 -7.19
C GLU A 20 -2.34 0.60 -7.66
N LEU A 21 -1.37 1.28 -7.04
CA LEU A 21 0.03 1.17 -7.43
C LEU A 21 0.61 -0.24 -7.20
N PRO A 22 1.50 -0.72 -8.09
CA PRO A 22 2.22 -1.97 -7.89
C PRO A 22 3.04 -1.98 -6.59
N VAL A 23 3.10 -3.12 -5.91
CA VAL A 23 3.93 -3.29 -4.69
C VAL A 23 5.41 -2.98 -4.98
N SER A 24 5.92 -3.40 -6.14
CA SER A 24 7.28 -3.12 -6.59
C SER A 24 7.57 -1.62 -6.69
N PHE A 25 6.61 -0.84 -7.19
CA PHE A 25 6.74 0.61 -7.29
C PHE A 25 6.74 1.27 -5.91
N LEU A 26 5.85 0.84 -5.01
CA LEU A 26 5.81 1.33 -3.63
C LEU A 26 7.10 1.01 -2.87
N ASN A 27 7.65 -0.20 -3.03
CA ASN A 27 8.93 -0.59 -2.42
C ASN A 27 10.08 0.28 -2.95
N TRP A 28 10.14 0.48 -4.28
CA TRP A 28 11.13 1.36 -4.88
C TRP A 28 11.06 2.79 -4.30
N MET A 29 9.86 3.36 -4.15
CA MET A 29 9.69 4.70 -3.52
C MET A 29 10.29 4.77 -2.11
N VAL A 30 10.18 3.68 -1.34
CA VAL A 30 10.72 3.58 0.01
C VAL A 30 12.24 3.45 -0.01
N GLU A 31 12.77 2.59 -0.88
CA GLU A 31 14.21 2.34 -1.04
C GLU A 31 14.96 3.62 -1.43
N VAL A 32 14.43 4.38 -2.41
CA VAL A 32 15.05 5.63 -2.86
C VAL A 32 14.79 6.82 -1.93
N LYS A 33 14.09 6.61 -0.81
CA LYS A 33 13.66 7.67 0.12
C LYS A 33 12.98 8.84 -0.60
N HIS A 34 12.07 8.52 -1.52
CA HIS A 34 11.30 9.54 -2.24
C HIS A 34 10.55 10.45 -1.24
N GLU A 35 10.29 11.70 -1.62
CA GLU A 35 9.57 12.68 -0.78
C GLU A 35 8.26 12.10 -0.21
N LYS A 36 7.56 11.31 -1.04
CA LYS A 36 6.29 10.67 -0.72
C LYS A 36 6.41 9.23 -0.17
N CYS A 37 7.61 8.79 0.24
CA CYS A 37 7.84 7.42 0.70
C CYS A 37 7.00 7.02 1.93
N MET A 38 6.62 7.98 2.79
CA MET A 38 5.75 7.72 3.94
C MET A 38 4.35 7.28 3.51
N ILE A 39 3.84 7.80 2.39
CA ILE A 39 2.56 7.38 1.82
C ILE A 39 2.69 5.92 1.32
N ALA A 40 3.77 5.62 0.62
CA ALA A 40 4.05 4.26 0.15
C ALA A 40 4.18 3.24 1.31
N LYS A 41 4.91 3.58 2.38
CA LYS A 41 5.01 2.74 3.59
C LYS A 41 3.64 2.47 4.22
N THR A 42 2.80 3.49 4.29
CA THR A 42 1.47 3.36 4.89
C THR A 42 0.59 2.44 4.05
N GLU A 43 0.63 2.53 2.72
CA GLU A 43 -0.13 1.64 1.85
C GLU A 43 0.40 0.19 1.88
N LEU A 44 1.71 -0.01 1.91
CA LEU A 44 2.31 -1.33 2.10
C LEU A 44 1.82 -1.97 3.41
N LEU A 45 1.88 -1.23 4.52
CA LEU A 45 1.39 -1.69 5.82
C LEU A 45 -0.12 -1.98 5.80
N ARG A 46 -0.92 -1.19 5.09
CA ARG A 46 -2.36 -1.44 4.93
C ARG A 46 -2.60 -2.78 4.23
N ARG A 47 -1.84 -3.08 3.17
CA ARG A 47 -1.93 -4.35 2.44
C ARG A 47 -1.51 -5.54 3.30
N GLU A 48 -0.41 -5.42 4.05
CA GLU A 48 0.03 -6.44 5.01
C GLU A 48 -1.04 -6.73 6.07
N ASN A 49 -1.61 -5.69 6.68
CA ASN A 49 -2.68 -5.83 7.65
C ASN A 49 -3.95 -6.45 7.06
N ALA A 50 -4.31 -6.11 5.81
CA ALA A 50 -5.46 -6.70 5.14
C ALA A 50 -5.26 -8.22 4.92
N VAL A 51 -4.06 -8.64 4.54
CA VAL A 51 -3.70 -10.06 4.40
C VAL A 51 -3.71 -10.76 5.76
N TYR A 52 -3.07 -10.18 6.77
CA TYR A 52 -3.02 -10.72 8.12
C TYR A 52 -4.43 -10.93 8.70
N ASN A 53 -5.26 -9.89 8.65
CA ASN A 53 -6.64 -9.94 9.14
C ASN A 53 -7.50 -10.97 8.40
N ASN A 54 -7.28 -11.16 7.09
CA ASN A 54 -7.98 -12.18 6.31
C ASN A 54 -7.57 -13.60 6.77
N ASN A 55 -6.28 -13.82 7.00
CA ASN A 55 -5.78 -15.11 7.49
C ASN A 55 -6.25 -15.42 8.92
N SER A 56 -6.30 -14.41 9.80
CA SER A 56 -6.83 -14.58 11.17
C SER A 56 -8.32 -14.91 11.19
N LYS A 57 -9.12 -14.38 10.24
CA LYS A 57 -10.55 -14.72 10.10
C LYS A 57 -10.75 -16.16 9.63
N ARG A 58 -9.94 -16.65 8.69
CA ARG A 58 -10.01 -18.05 8.24
C ARG A 58 -9.73 -19.05 9.37
N ASN A 59 -8.76 -18.76 10.24
CA ASN A 59 -8.42 -19.65 11.36
C ASN A 59 -9.48 -19.71 12.47
N ARG A 60 -10.39 -18.72 12.57
CA ARG A 60 -11.50 -18.73 13.52
C ARG A 60 -12.76 -19.45 13.03
N LEU A 61 -12.91 -19.65 11.72
CA LEU A 61 -14.08 -20.30 11.13
C LEU A 61 -13.97 -21.84 11.09
N ASN A 62 -12.81 -22.38 11.45
CA ASN A 62 -12.49 -23.81 11.41
C ASN A 62 -12.52 -24.48 12.80
N LYS A 63 -13.24 -23.91 13.77
CA LYS A 63 -13.29 -24.41 15.15
C LYS A 63 -14.72 -24.66 15.61
#